data_AF-A0A3B7A1X5-F1
#
_entry.id   AF-A0A3B7A1X5-F1
#
_cell.length_a   1.000
_cell.length_b   1.000
_cell.length_c   1.000
_cell.angle_alpha   90.00
_cell.angle_beta   90.00
_cell.angle_gamma   90.00
#
_symmetry.space_group_name_H-M   'P 1'
#
loop_
_entity.id
_entity.type
_entity.pdbx_description
1 polymer ?
#
loop_
_entity_poly.entity_id
_entity_poly.type
_entity_poly.pdbx_seq_one_letter_code
_entity_poly.pdbx_strand_id
1 'polypeptide(L)'
;MRILLVALACLTLSAQAAEPALRPSARLLFKQPELLRTGHCVRYEEGGAGWVATDPVFFLKGEVLAADVRTRHLGKCPVVSGKTLLQYSRDEFNRHVLTSPCVSADAPERDEQIGVVRMRVIDWETPHARKAENGGRLYRGMFIGQKLEKGIEVELEADLLSVCPE
;
A
#
# COMPACT_ATOMS: atom_id res chain seq x y z
N MET A 1 -9.22 37.36 -44.96
CA MET A 1 -10.22 36.82 -44.01
C MET A 1 -10.52 35.32 -44.15
N ARG A 2 -9.73 34.50 -44.87
CA ARG A 2 -9.95 33.03 -44.96
C ARG A 2 -8.90 32.17 -44.27
N ILE A 3 -7.69 32.70 -44.02
CA ILE A 3 -6.58 31.93 -43.43
C ILE A 3 -6.66 31.89 -41.90
N LEU A 4 -7.27 32.91 -41.27
CA LEU A 4 -7.45 32.97 -39.81
C LEU A 4 -8.43 31.92 -39.27
N LEU A 5 -9.36 31.41 -40.09
CA LEU A 5 -10.34 30.40 -39.68
C LEU A 5 -9.76 28.98 -39.65
N VAL A 6 -8.65 28.72 -40.36
CA VAL A 6 -8.02 27.39 -40.39
C VAL A 6 -7.08 27.18 -39.19
N ALA A 7 -6.47 28.25 -38.68
CA ALA A 7 -5.57 28.18 -37.52
C ALA A 7 -6.32 27.89 -36.20
N LEU A 8 -7.56 28.34 -36.05
CA LEU A 8 -8.36 28.06 -34.84
C LEU A 8 -8.84 26.61 -34.75
N ALA A 9 -8.97 25.90 -35.87
CA ALA A 9 -9.44 24.52 -35.89
C ALA A 9 -8.38 23.49 -35.43
N CYS A 10 -7.10 23.88 -35.35
CA CYS A 10 -6.01 22.98 -34.92
C CYS A 10 -5.71 23.02 -33.42
N LEU A 11 -6.35 23.92 -32.65
CA LEU A 11 -6.14 24.05 -31.20
C LEU A 11 -7.08 23.17 -30.35
N THR A 12 -7.94 22.36 -30.98
CA THR A 12 -8.83 21.42 -30.28
C THR A 12 -8.20 20.03 -30.10
N LEU A 13 -6.88 19.92 -30.13
CA LEU A 13 -6.18 18.77 -29.56
C LEU A 13 -6.45 18.77 -28.05
N SER A 14 -7.57 18.15 -27.68
CA SER A 14 -7.89 17.78 -26.31
C SER A 14 -6.65 17.05 -25.79
N ALA A 15 -5.90 17.72 -24.92
CA ALA A 15 -4.93 17.05 -24.07
C ALA A 15 -5.75 16.02 -23.29
N GLN A 16 -5.76 14.78 -23.76
CA GLN A 16 -6.34 13.67 -23.03
C GLN A 16 -5.42 13.49 -21.83
N ALA A 17 -5.77 14.13 -20.71
CA ALA A 17 -5.24 13.75 -19.42
C ALA A 17 -5.65 12.29 -19.23
N ALA A 18 -4.70 11.38 -19.45
CA ALA A 18 -4.93 9.97 -19.22
C ALA A 18 -5.35 9.82 -17.76
N GLU A 19 -6.59 9.39 -17.52
CA GLU A 19 -7.06 9.18 -16.16
C GLU A 19 -6.16 8.14 -15.48
N PRO A 20 -5.66 8.42 -14.26
CA PRO A 20 -4.75 7.50 -13.60
C PRO A 20 -5.45 6.16 -13.38
N ALA A 21 -4.74 5.07 -13.65
CA ALA A 21 -5.33 3.74 -13.59
C ALA A 21 -5.77 3.40 -12.16
N LEU A 22 -6.99 2.85 -12.03
CA LEU A 22 -7.56 2.47 -10.74
C LEU A 22 -7.04 1.10 -10.28
N ARG A 23 -6.25 1.08 -9.20
CA ARG A 23 -5.68 -0.15 -8.60
C ARG A 23 -6.72 -1.02 -7.91
N PRO A 24 -6.41 -2.31 -7.66
CA PRO A 24 -7.24 -3.19 -6.83
C PRO A 24 -7.61 -2.58 -5.47
N SER A 25 -6.66 -1.96 -4.76
CA SER A 25 -6.90 -1.27 -3.49
C SER A 25 -8.00 -0.21 -3.60
N ALA A 26 -7.95 0.66 -4.63
CA ALA A 26 -8.96 1.67 -4.85
C ALA A 26 -10.33 1.06 -5.20
N ARG A 27 -10.35 0.01 -6.03
CA ARG A 27 -11.59 -0.73 -6.36
C ARG A 27 -12.23 -1.37 -5.13
N LEU A 28 -11.42 -1.83 -4.17
CA LEU A 28 -11.90 -2.53 -2.99
C LEU A 28 -12.71 -1.62 -2.07
N LEU A 29 -12.34 -0.35 -1.96
CA LEU A 29 -13.12 0.63 -1.19
C LEU A 29 -14.56 0.77 -1.69
N PHE A 30 -14.80 0.58 -2.99
CA PHE A 30 -16.17 0.59 -3.55
C PHE A 30 -16.92 -0.74 -3.34
N LYS A 31 -16.23 -1.83 -3.00
CA LYS A 31 -16.80 -3.17 -2.85
C LYS A 31 -16.99 -3.61 -1.40
N GLN A 32 -16.21 -3.05 -0.48
CA GLN A 32 -16.26 -3.33 0.96
C GLN A 32 -16.58 -2.05 1.73
N PRO A 33 -17.87 -1.72 1.91
CA PRO A 33 -18.27 -0.48 2.59
C PRO A 33 -17.80 -0.43 4.05
N GLU A 34 -17.49 -1.56 4.67
CA GLU A 34 -16.93 -1.65 6.02
C GLU A 34 -15.59 -0.92 6.13
N LEU A 35 -14.75 -0.99 5.08
CA LEU A 35 -13.47 -0.26 5.03
C LEU A 35 -13.66 1.26 4.99
N LEU A 36 -14.84 1.74 4.61
CA LEU A 36 -15.20 3.16 4.59
C LEU A 36 -15.83 3.63 5.92
N ARG A 37 -16.25 2.70 6.78
CA ARG A 37 -16.99 3.04 8.01
C ARG A 37 -16.03 3.25 9.16
N THR A 38 -15.94 4.49 9.62
CA THR A 38 -15.21 4.84 10.85
C THR A 38 -15.64 3.94 12.02
N GLY A 39 -14.66 3.47 12.79
CA GLY A 39 -14.85 2.59 13.94
C GLY A 39 -14.99 1.10 13.59
N HIS A 40 -15.08 0.72 12.32
CA HIS A 40 -15.06 -0.71 11.95
C HIS A 40 -13.69 -1.33 12.21
N CYS A 41 -13.72 -2.58 12.64
CA CYS A 41 -12.52 -3.36 12.90
C CYS A 41 -11.91 -3.87 11.59
N VAL A 42 -10.63 -3.57 11.39
CA VAL A 42 -9.83 -4.06 10.27
C VAL A 42 -8.53 -4.68 10.76
N ARG A 43 -7.99 -5.58 9.95
CA ARG A 43 -6.80 -6.35 10.28
C ARG A 43 -5.91 -6.51 9.05
N TYR A 44 -4.63 -6.25 9.26
CA TYR A 44 -3.53 -6.59 8.37
C TYR A 44 -2.89 -7.88 8.86
N GLU A 45 -2.60 -8.83 7.97
CA GLU A 45 -2.00 -10.12 8.31
C GLU A 45 -0.75 -10.42 7.48
N GLU A 46 0.24 -11.04 8.12
CA GLU A 46 1.46 -11.55 7.50
C GLU A 46 1.73 -12.99 7.92
N GLY A 47 2.30 -13.78 7.02
CA GLY A 47 2.53 -15.21 7.26
C GLY A 47 1.32 -16.05 6.86
N GLY A 48 1.21 -17.26 7.42
CA GLY A 48 0.09 -18.18 7.15
C GLY A 48 -0.03 -18.75 5.74
N ALA A 49 0.75 -18.27 4.76
CA ALA A 49 0.70 -18.70 3.36
C ALA A 49 1.49 -20.00 3.07
N GLY A 50 1.97 -20.69 4.11
CA GLY A 50 2.65 -21.98 3.99
C GLY A 50 1.68 -23.13 3.70
N TRP A 51 2.14 -24.18 3.02
CA TRP A 51 1.35 -25.39 2.73
C TRP A 51 1.04 -26.23 4.01
N VAL A 52 1.68 -25.88 5.14
CA VAL A 52 1.50 -26.52 6.44
C VAL A 52 0.77 -25.53 7.36
N ALA A 53 -0.35 -25.97 7.96
CA ALA A 53 -1.26 -25.17 8.80
C ALA A 53 -0.66 -24.63 10.13
N THR A 54 0.67 -24.64 10.28
CA THR A 54 1.38 -24.31 11.53
C THR A 54 2.17 -23.01 11.46
N ASP A 55 2.28 -22.38 10.29
CA ASP A 55 3.02 -21.12 10.21
C ASP A 55 2.25 -20.02 10.95
N PRO A 56 2.89 -19.31 11.90
CA PRO A 56 2.22 -18.31 12.70
C PRO A 56 1.71 -17.17 11.81
N VAL A 57 0.46 -16.76 12.05
CA VAL A 57 -0.13 -15.56 11.45
C VAL A 57 0.15 -14.39 12.38
N PHE A 58 0.98 -13.47 11.90
CA PHE A 58 1.25 -12.19 12.56
C PHE A 58 0.25 -11.16 12.07
N PHE A 59 -0.04 -10.15 12.90
CA PHE A 59 -1.10 -9.21 12.56
C PHE A 59 -0.93 -7.82 13.15
N LEU A 60 -1.63 -6.89 12.52
CA LEU A 60 -1.90 -5.57 13.04
C LEU A 60 -3.40 -5.31 12.96
N LYS A 61 -4.04 -5.11 14.11
CA LYS A 61 -5.48 -4.89 14.25
C LYS A 61 -5.73 -3.43 14.62
N GLY A 62 -6.81 -2.87 14.10
CA GLY A 62 -7.21 -1.51 14.42
C GLY A 62 -8.61 -1.14 13.98
N GLU A 63 -8.94 0.12 14.21
CA GLU A 63 -10.23 0.71 13.87
C GLU A 63 -10.05 1.71 12.73
N VAL A 64 -10.93 1.66 11.73
CA VAL A 64 -10.93 2.62 10.63
C VAL A 64 -11.16 4.02 11.17
N LEU A 65 -10.31 4.97 10.78
CA LEU A 65 -10.49 6.40 11.03
C LEU A 65 -11.05 7.10 9.80
N ALA A 66 -10.45 6.82 8.64
CA ALA A 66 -10.85 7.35 7.35
C ALA A 66 -10.37 6.41 6.25
N ALA A 67 -11.02 6.48 5.09
CA ALA A 67 -10.56 5.81 3.89
C ALA A 67 -10.84 6.69 2.68
N ASP A 68 -9.92 6.73 1.73
CA ASP A 68 -10.03 7.57 0.56
C ASP A 68 -9.21 7.03 -0.63
N VAL A 69 -9.57 7.49 -1.84
CA VAL A 69 -8.83 7.18 -3.07
C VAL A 69 -7.92 8.36 -3.39
N ARG A 70 -6.62 8.10 -3.47
CA ARG A 70 -5.59 9.12 -3.78
C ARG A 70 -4.87 8.78 -5.07
N THR A 71 -4.54 9.79 -5.85
CA THR A 71 -3.57 9.64 -6.94
C THR A 71 -2.17 9.60 -6.35
N ARG A 72 -1.41 8.54 -6.64
CA ARG A 72 -0.01 8.39 -6.25
C ARG A 72 0.86 8.17 -7.47
N HIS A 73 1.97 8.90 -7.54
CA HIS A 73 3.00 8.67 -8.53
C HIS A 73 3.83 7.43 -8.19
N LEU A 74 3.88 6.46 -9.10
CA LEU A 74 4.63 5.22 -8.93
C LEU A 74 6.00 5.36 -9.59
N GLY A 75 6.98 5.75 -8.78
CA GLY A 75 8.39 5.80 -9.17
C GLY A 75 9.06 4.42 -9.16
N LYS A 76 10.36 4.38 -9.46
CA LYS A 76 11.14 3.13 -9.42
C LYS A 76 11.22 2.52 -8.02
N CYS A 77 11.08 1.20 -7.96
CA CYS A 77 11.36 0.45 -6.74
C CYS A 77 12.85 0.56 -6.38
N PRO A 78 13.20 0.90 -5.13
CA PRO A 78 14.59 0.97 -4.72
C PRO A 78 15.17 -0.45 -4.70
N VAL A 79 16.37 -0.57 -5.28
CA VAL A 79 17.13 -1.81 -5.38
C VAL A 79 18.49 -1.62 -4.74
N VAL A 80 18.95 -2.64 -4.03
CA VAL A 80 20.33 -2.72 -3.53
C VAL A 80 21.08 -3.72 -4.41
N SER A 81 22.09 -3.23 -5.13
CA SER A 81 22.87 -4.04 -6.06
C SER A 81 23.48 -5.27 -5.38
N GLY A 82 23.32 -6.43 -6.02
CA GLY A 82 23.88 -7.70 -5.53
C GLY A 82 23.14 -8.33 -4.35
N LYS A 83 22.02 -7.74 -3.88
CA LYS A 83 21.20 -8.30 -2.80
C LYS A 83 19.79 -8.62 -3.28
N THR A 84 19.27 -9.75 -2.83
CA THR A 84 17.83 -10.06 -2.82
C THR A 84 17.16 -9.41 -1.62
N LEU A 85 15.82 -9.28 -1.61
CA LEU A 85 15.08 -8.71 -0.48
C LEU A 85 15.38 -9.40 0.87
N LEU A 86 15.59 -10.71 0.86
CA LEU A 86 15.95 -11.47 2.06
C LEU A 86 17.32 -11.08 2.63
N GLN A 87 18.23 -10.61 1.77
CA GLN A 87 19.58 -10.19 2.13
C GLN A 87 19.69 -8.70 2.49
N TYR A 88 18.58 -7.95 2.41
CA TYR A 88 18.58 -6.55 2.81
C TYR A 88 18.86 -6.44 4.31
N SER A 89 19.44 -5.33 4.74
CA SER A 89 19.31 -4.90 6.13
C SER A 89 17.86 -4.47 6.39
N ARG A 90 17.46 -4.41 7.66
CA ARG A 90 16.10 -3.98 8.02
C ARG A 90 15.75 -2.59 7.46
N ASP A 91 16.71 -1.67 7.43
CA ASP A 91 16.50 -0.32 6.90
C ASP A 91 16.36 -0.29 5.37
N GLU A 92 17.16 -1.10 4.67
CA GLU A 92 17.01 -1.30 3.22
C GLU A 92 15.64 -1.89 2.89
N PHE A 93 15.19 -2.88 3.66
CA PHE A 93 13.86 -3.49 3.51
C PHE A 93 12.73 -2.48 3.79
N ASN A 94 12.81 -1.74 4.90
CA ASN A 94 11.82 -0.73 5.26
C ASN A 94 11.68 0.31 4.15
N ARG A 95 12.80 0.79 3.58
CA ARG A 95 12.79 1.73 2.46
C ARG A 95 12.05 1.16 1.25
N HIS A 96 12.32 -0.09 0.91
CA HIS A 96 11.66 -0.78 -0.21
C HIS A 96 10.14 -0.91 -0.01
N VAL A 97 9.72 -1.32 1.18
CA VAL A 97 8.32 -1.46 1.53
C VAL A 97 7.59 -0.11 1.53
N LEU A 98 8.19 0.95 2.08
CA LEU A 98 7.58 2.30 2.11
C LEU A 98 7.36 2.86 0.71
N THR A 99 8.26 2.55 -0.23
CA THR A 99 8.10 2.96 -1.63
C THR A 99 7.03 2.17 -2.37
N SER A 100 6.53 1.06 -1.82
CA SER A 100 5.48 0.29 -2.47
C SER A 100 4.12 1.01 -2.39
N PRO A 101 3.32 1.01 -3.47
CA PRO A 101 3.60 0.39 -4.75
C PRO A 101 4.57 1.24 -5.59
N CYS A 102 5.42 0.56 -6.36
CA CYS A 102 6.44 1.15 -7.22
C CYS A 102 6.58 0.32 -8.51
N VAL A 103 7.28 0.84 -9.51
CA VAL A 103 7.49 0.17 -10.80
C VAL A 103 8.90 -0.42 -10.90
N SER A 104 9.06 -1.48 -11.70
CA SER A 104 10.37 -2.06 -11.97
C SER A 104 11.28 -1.09 -12.73
N ALA A 105 12.58 -1.38 -12.77
CA ALA A 105 13.57 -0.55 -13.46
C ALA A 105 13.22 -0.32 -14.95
N ASP A 106 12.65 -1.32 -15.62
CA ASP A 106 12.34 -1.26 -17.06
C ASP A 106 10.93 -0.75 -17.38
N ALA A 107 10.03 -0.68 -16.39
CA ALA A 107 8.65 -0.23 -16.59
C ALA A 107 8.53 1.29 -16.46
N PRO A 108 7.75 2.00 -17.29
CA PRO A 108 7.59 3.44 -17.17
C PRO A 108 6.92 3.82 -15.84
N GLU A 109 7.42 4.92 -15.24
CA GLU A 109 6.76 5.57 -14.12
C GLU A 109 5.40 6.13 -14.55
N ARG A 110 4.44 6.14 -13.63
CA ARG A 110 3.06 6.53 -13.94
C ARG A 110 2.29 6.86 -12.69
N ASP A 111 1.18 7.57 -12.86
CA ASP A 111 0.24 7.82 -11.80
C ASP A 111 -0.82 6.73 -11.74
N GLU A 112 -1.16 6.31 -10.53
CA GLU A 112 -2.25 5.38 -10.27
C GLU A 112 -3.13 5.88 -9.13
N GLN A 113 -4.42 5.56 -9.18
CA GLN A 113 -5.33 5.79 -8.07
C GLN A 113 -5.30 4.59 -7.12
N ILE A 114 -4.98 4.86 -5.85
CA ILE A 114 -4.83 3.87 -4.80
C ILE A 114 -5.87 4.08 -3.71
N GLY A 115 -6.40 3.00 -3.14
CA GLY A 115 -7.31 3.07 -2.00
C GLY A 115 -6.52 2.95 -0.72
N VAL A 116 -6.58 3.97 0.13
CA VAL A 116 -5.87 4.02 1.41
C VAL A 116 -6.87 4.01 2.55
N VAL A 117 -6.57 3.24 3.58
CA VAL A 117 -7.30 3.22 4.84
C VAL A 117 -6.34 3.70 5.93
N ARG A 118 -6.75 4.76 6.62
CA ARG A 118 -6.10 5.21 7.85
C ARG A 118 -6.81 4.57 9.03
N MET A 119 -6.05 3.89 9.87
CA MET A 119 -6.57 3.15 11.02
C MET A 119 -5.82 3.51 12.30
N ARG A 120 -6.53 3.43 13.43
CA ARG A 120 -5.95 3.50 14.77
C ARG A 120 -5.59 2.10 15.24
N VAL A 121 -4.34 1.90 15.62
CA VAL A 121 -3.85 0.60 16.12
C VAL A 121 -4.47 0.29 17.49
N ILE A 122 -5.04 -0.90 17.65
CA ILE A 122 -5.62 -1.36 18.92
C ILE A 122 -4.93 -2.61 19.47
N ASP A 123 -4.39 -3.46 18.60
CA ASP A 123 -3.74 -4.73 18.98
C ASP A 123 -2.81 -5.23 17.87
N TRP A 124 -1.80 -6.05 18.21
CA TRP A 124 -0.85 -6.58 17.23
C TRP A 124 -0.10 -7.81 17.75
N GLU A 125 0.41 -8.60 16.81
CA GLU A 125 1.33 -9.73 17.05
C GLU A 125 2.44 -9.66 16.00
N THR A 126 3.70 -9.83 16.40
CA THR A 126 4.86 -9.66 15.49
C THR A 126 5.86 -10.80 15.60
N PRO A 127 6.56 -11.15 14.52
CA PRO A 127 7.63 -12.14 14.61
C PRO A 127 8.83 -11.59 15.40
N HIS A 128 9.46 -12.47 16.17
CA HIS A 128 10.67 -12.15 16.94
C HIS A 128 11.94 -12.84 16.42
N ALA A 129 11.78 -13.94 15.66
CA ALA A 129 12.87 -14.71 15.11
C ALA A 129 13.69 -13.87 14.12
N ARG A 130 15.02 -13.88 14.24
CA ARG A 130 15.91 -13.07 13.38
C ARG A 130 15.70 -13.32 11.89
N LYS A 131 15.40 -14.56 11.50
CA LYS A 131 15.11 -14.92 10.10
C LYS A 131 13.90 -14.18 9.49
N ALA A 132 13.02 -13.63 10.33
CA ALA A 132 11.84 -12.88 9.90
C ALA A 132 12.10 -11.37 9.73
N GLU A 133 13.33 -10.90 9.99
CA GLU A 133 13.69 -9.48 9.93
C GLU A 133 13.35 -8.80 8.60
N ASN A 134 13.36 -9.54 7.48
CA ASN A 134 12.96 -9.03 6.16
C ASN A 134 11.78 -9.82 5.57
N GLY A 135 11.04 -10.55 6.40
CA GLY A 135 9.90 -11.36 5.98
C GLY A 135 8.60 -10.57 5.84
N GLY A 136 8.53 -9.37 6.41
CA GLY A 136 7.32 -8.57 6.46
C GLY A 136 7.51 -7.18 7.10
N ARG A 137 6.45 -6.38 7.05
CA ARG A 137 6.27 -5.07 7.68
C ARG A 137 6.31 -5.19 9.20
N LEU A 138 5.78 -6.29 9.75
CA LEU A 138 5.73 -6.57 11.17
C LEU A 138 7.00 -7.28 11.63
N TYR A 139 7.67 -6.73 12.63
CA TYR A 139 8.84 -7.36 13.24
C TYR A 139 9.14 -6.77 14.61
N ARG A 140 9.23 -7.59 15.66
CA ARG A 140 9.65 -7.21 17.02
C ARG A 140 8.96 -5.95 17.56
N GLY A 141 7.63 -5.91 17.48
CA GLY A 141 6.82 -4.77 17.95
C GLY A 141 6.92 -3.53 17.05
N MET A 142 7.39 -3.68 15.81
CA MET A 142 7.48 -2.59 14.83
C MET A 142 6.56 -2.86 13.65
N PHE A 143 6.02 -1.78 13.07
CA PHE A 143 5.42 -1.72 11.74
C PHE A 143 6.26 -0.76 10.89
N ILE A 144 7.07 -1.32 9.97
CA ILE A 144 7.94 -0.55 9.05
C ILE A 144 8.71 0.59 9.74
N GLY A 145 9.64 0.25 10.64
CA GLY A 145 10.47 1.25 11.33
C GLY A 145 9.75 2.11 12.37
N GLN A 146 8.41 2.09 12.42
CA GLN A 146 7.61 2.69 13.48
C GLN A 146 7.35 1.69 14.59
N LYS A 147 7.54 2.10 15.85
CA LYS A 147 7.19 1.28 17.01
C LYS A 147 5.68 1.21 17.16
N LEU A 148 5.16 0.01 17.39
CA LEU A 148 3.75 -0.23 17.64
C LEU A 148 3.39 0.10 19.09
N GLU A 149 2.38 0.94 19.23
CA GLU A 149 1.79 1.37 20.48
C GLU A 149 0.28 1.55 20.25
N LYS A 150 -0.54 1.32 21.28
CA LYS A 150 -1.98 1.49 21.15
C LYS A 150 -2.32 2.96 20.88
N GLY A 151 -3.23 3.20 19.96
CA GLY A 151 -3.72 4.53 19.62
C GLY A 151 -2.94 5.25 18.52
N ILE A 152 -1.78 4.74 18.09
CA ILE A 152 -1.07 5.34 16.95
C ILE A 152 -1.85 5.13 15.66
N GLU A 153 -1.63 6.02 14.70
CA GLU A 153 -2.24 5.94 13.38
C GLU A 153 -1.27 5.31 12.39
N VAL A 154 -1.81 4.46 11.51
CA VAL A 154 -1.08 3.91 10.36
C VAL A 154 -1.97 4.00 9.12
N GLU A 155 -1.34 4.15 7.96
CA GLU A 155 -2.01 4.08 6.66
C GLU A 155 -1.59 2.81 5.93
N LEU A 156 -2.57 2.09 5.40
CA LEU A 156 -2.40 0.87 4.62
C LEU A 156 -3.26 0.94 3.37
N GLU A 157 -2.81 0.28 2.29
CA GLU A 157 -3.68 0.09 1.13
C GLU A 157 -4.83 -0.83 1.50
N ALA A 158 -6.02 -0.53 0.97
CA ALA A 158 -7.25 -1.24 1.32
C ALA A 158 -7.17 -2.76 1.03
N ASP A 159 -6.44 -3.16 -0.02
CA ASP A 159 -6.26 -4.56 -0.42
C ASP A 159 -5.34 -5.37 0.50
N LEU A 160 -4.64 -4.71 1.42
CA LEU A 160 -3.89 -5.35 2.49
C LEU A 160 -4.76 -5.65 3.71
N LEU A 161 -5.97 -5.08 3.79
CA LEU A 161 -6.83 -5.18 4.96
C LEU A 161 -7.97 -6.16 4.72
N SER A 162 -8.28 -6.91 5.77
CA SER A 162 -9.53 -7.64 5.90
C SER A 162 -10.38 -7.03 7.01
N VAL A 163 -11.70 -7.11 6.88
CA VAL A 163 -12.61 -6.84 8.00
C VAL A 163 -12.42 -7.93 9.04
N CYS A 164 -12.43 -7.56 10.32
CA CYS A 164 -12.37 -8.56 11.39
C CYS A 164 -13.60 -9.48 11.34
N PRO A 165 -13.47 -10.78 11.66
CA PRO A 165 -14.63 -11.63 11.90
C PRO A 165 -15.46 -11.06 13.07
N GLU A 166 -16.78 -11.19 12.99
CA GLU A 166 -17.73 -10.84 14.06
C GLU A 166 -17.50 -11.66 15.33
#